data_AF-A0A150H173-F1
#
_entry.id   AF-A0A150H173-F1
#
_cell.length_a   1.000
_cell.length_b   1.000
_cell.length_c   1.000
_cell.angle_alpha   90.00
_cell.angle_beta   90.00
_cell.angle_gamma   90.00
#
_symmetry.space_group_name_H-M   'P 1'
#
loop_
_entity.id
_entity.type
_entity.pdbx_description
1 polymer ?
#
loop_
_entity_poly.entity_id
_entity_poly.type
_entity_poly.pdbx_seq_one_letter_code
_entity_poly.pdbx_strand_id
1 'polypeptide(L)'
;MSKLVTTKRDLTARCQETETVLELKLLDDEANVFKAVGPVLVKQDLVEARTNVSNRLEYIKKDIERLDNQIKGVESKMLDREKEIMKLQKKLQTAMQAAAGAS
;
A
#
# COMPACT_ATOMS: atom_id res chain seq x y z
N MET A 1 -0.96 12.23 0.32
CA MET A 1 0.11 11.38 -0.24
C MET A 1 0.94 10.72 0.85
N SER A 2 1.67 11.48 1.69
CA SER A 2 2.54 10.92 2.75
C SER A 2 1.88 9.84 3.62
N LYS A 3 0.67 10.08 4.15
CA LYS A 3 -0.06 9.07 4.94
C LYS A 3 -0.32 7.76 4.20
N LEU A 4 -0.74 7.82 2.93
CA LEU A 4 -1.00 6.62 2.11
C LEU A 4 0.27 5.82 1.86
N VAL A 5 1.36 6.51 1.57
CA VAL A 5 2.68 5.90 1.32
C VAL A 5 3.21 5.25 2.60
N THR A 6 3.13 5.93 3.75
CA THR A 6 3.52 5.36 5.04
C THR A 6 2.69 4.12 5.37
N THR A 7 1.36 4.20 5.26
CA THR A 7 0.49 3.05 5.51
C THR A 7 0.78 1.88 4.56
N LYS A 8 1.04 2.14 3.28
CA LYS A 8 1.45 1.09 2.33
C LYS A 8 2.74 0.43 2.80
N ARG A 9 3.76 1.22 3.17
CA ARG A 9 5.05 0.70 3.65
C ARG A 9 4.89 -0.20 4.87
N ASP A 10 4.07 0.21 5.84
CA ASP A 10 3.83 -0.55 7.06
C ASP A 10 3.09 -1.86 6.75
N LEU A 11 2.11 -1.84 5.84
CA LEU A 11 1.43 -3.07 5.40
C LEU A 11 2.35 -4.00 4.60
N THR A 12 3.26 -3.47 3.78
CA THR A 12 4.26 -4.27 3.07
C THR A 12 5.19 -4.98 4.04
N ALA A 13 5.67 -4.30 5.09
CA ALA A 13 6.48 -4.94 6.13
C ALA A 13 5.71 -6.07 6.85
N ARG A 14 4.46 -5.81 7.25
CA ARG A 14 3.58 -6.83 7.85
C ARG A 14 3.27 -8.00 6.91
N CYS A 15 3.19 -7.74 5.61
CA CYS A 15 3.00 -8.77 4.59
C CYS A 15 4.20 -9.73 4.58
N GLN A 16 5.42 -9.18 4.53
CA GLN A 16 6.66 -9.95 4.55
C GLN A 16 6.76 -10.80 5.84
N GLU A 17 6.46 -10.22 6.99
CA GLU A 17 6.41 -10.95 8.27
C GLU A 17 5.36 -12.08 8.27
N THR A 18 4.23 -11.90 7.58
CA THR A 18 3.20 -12.94 7.49
C THR A 18 3.59 -14.03 6.48
N GLU A 19 4.31 -13.67 5.42
CA GLU A 19 4.79 -14.63 4.42
C GLU A 19 5.83 -15.60 4.97
N THR A 20 6.69 -15.19 5.90
CA THR A 20 7.62 -16.14 6.55
C THR A 20 6.87 -17.19 7.36
N VAL A 21 5.74 -16.84 7.96
CA VAL A 21 4.89 -17.79 8.73
C VAL A 21 4.08 -18.71 7.80
N LEU A 22 4.06 -18.50 6.48
CA LEU A 22 3.49 -19.50 5.55
C LEU A 22 4.26 -20.82 5.54
N GLU A 23 5.48 -20.87 6.08
CA GLU A 23 6.25 -22.10 6.27
C GLU A 23 5.49 -23.15 7.09
N LEU A 24 4.45 -22.75 7.84
CA LEU A 24 3.51 -23.69 8.47
C LEU A 24 2.90 -24.70 7.48
N LYS A 25 2.81 -24.36 6.19
CA LYS A 25 2.35 -25.26 5.12
C LYS A 25 3.33 -26.40 4.82
N LEU A 26 4.59 -26.26 5.21
CA LEU A 26 5.64 -27.27 5.02
C LEU A 26 5.73 -28.25 6.19
N LEU A 27 5.04 -27.97 7.30
CA LEU A 27 5.03 -28.86 8.45
C LEU A 27 4.26 -30.14 8.16
N ASP A 28 4.62 -31.21 8.88
CA ASP A 28 3.81 -32.43 8.92
C ASP A 28 2.43 -32.15 9.52
N ASP A 29 1.41 -32.88 9.10
CA ASP A 29 0.03 -32.67 9.55
C ASP A 29 -0.16 -33.00 11.05
N GLU A 30 0.74 -33.78 11.66
CA GLU A 30 0.76 -34.05 13.11
C GLU A 30 1.58 -33.01 13.93
N ALA A 31 2.14 -31.99 13.28
CA ALA A 31 2.98 -31.01 13.95
C ALA A 31 2.20 -30.17 14.98
N ASN A 32 2.78 -29.99 16.16
CA ASN A 32 2.23 -29.09 17.18
C ASN A 32 2.65 -27.65 16.90
N VAL A 33 1.68 -26.75 16.78
CA VAL A 33 1.91 -25.31 16.62
C VAL A 33 1.39 -24.54 17.82
N PHE A 34 2.10 -23.47 18.17
CA PHE A 34 1.77 -22.62 19.30
C PHE A 34 1.80 -21.15 18.89
N LYS A 35 0.85 -20.38 19.39
CA LYS A 35 0.77 -18.93 19.20
C LYS A 35 1.18 -18.23 20.49
N ALA A 36 2.14 -17.31 20.39
CA ALA A 36 2.49 -16.42 21.48
C ALA A 36 1.39 -15.34 21.67
N VAL A 37 0.86 -15.24 22.88
CA VAL A 37 -0.12 -14.23 23.29
C VAL A 37 0.38 -13.60 24.59
N GLY A 38 1.04 -12.45 24.49
CA GLY A 38 1.72 -11.85 25.64
C GLY A 38 2.81 -12.79 26.19
N PRO A 39 2.86 -13.06 27.51
CA PRO A 39 3.87 -13.94 28.10
C PRO A 39 3.54 -15.44 27.98
N VAL A 40 2.45 -15.84 27.30
CA VAL A 40 2.01 -17.24 27.24
C VAL A 40 2.04 -17.82 25.82
N LEU A 41 2.22 -19.13 25.73
CA LEU A 41 2.11 -19.93 24.50
C LEU A 41 0.79 -20.72 24.53
N VAL A 42 -0.05 -20.52 23.52
CA VAL A 42 -1.34 -21.20 23.38
C VAL A 42 -1.23 -22.21 22.24
N LYS A 43 -1.55 -23.47 22.50
CA LYS A 43 -1.61 -24.50 21.45
C LYS A 43 -2.68 -24.11 20.42
N GLN A 44 -2.37 -24.27 19.14
CA GLN A 44 -3.30 -24.01 18.05
C GLN A 44 -3.47 -25.26 17.20
N ASP A 45 -4.65 -25.38 16.59
CA ASP A 45 -4.85 -26.36 15.54
C ASP A 45 -4.06 -25.96 14.29
N LEU A 46 -3.40 -26.93 13.66
CA LEU A 46 -2.51 -26.67 12.52
C LEU A 46 -3.28 -26.21 11.28
N VAL A 47 -4.44 -26.81 11.02
CA VAL A 47 -5.29 -26.46 9.87
C VAL A 47 -5.85 -25.05 10.05
N GLU A 48 -6.32 -24.74 11.27
CA GLU A 48 -6.77 -23.39 11.63
C GLU A 48 -5.64 -22.37 11.51
N ALA A 49 -4.44 -22.68 12.01
CA ALA A 49 -3.27 -21.80 11.92
C ALA A 49 -2.89 -21.51 10.46
N ARG A 50 -2.83 -22.52 9.59
CA ARG A 50 -2.56 -22.36 8.15
C ARG A 50 -3.61 -21.50 7.46
N THR A 51 -4.88 -21.71 7.80
CA THR A 51 -6.02 -20.97 7.23
C THR A 51 -5.98 -19.51 7.65
N ASN A 52 -5.74 -19.25 8.95
CA ASN A 52 -5.64 -17.90 9.50
C ASN A 52 -4.49 -17.11 8.89
N VAL A 53 -3.31 -17.72 8.73
CA VAL A 53 -2.15 -17.08 8.09
C VAL A 53 -2.43 -16.78 6.62
N SER A 54 -3.03 -17.74 5.89
CA SER A 54 -3.37 -17.55 4.47
C SER A 54 -4.39 -16.44 4.26
N ASN A 55 -5.48 -16.42 5.05
CA ASN A 55 -6.51 -15.39 4.99
C ASN A 55 -5.91 -14.02 5.32
N ARG A 56 -5.10 -13.92 6.39
CA ARG A 56 -4.45 -12.66 6.78
C ARG A 56 -3.57 -12.12 5.65
N LEU A 57 -2.80 -12.98 4.99
CA LEU A 57 -1.97 -12.57 3.87
C LEU A 57 -2.79 -12.04 2.71
N GLU A 58 -3.88 -12.73 2.35
CA GLU A 58 -4.78 -12.30 1.28
C GLU A 58 -5.38 -10.91 1.57
N TYR A 59 -5.86 -10.68 2.79
CA TYR A 59 -6.39 -9.38 3.19
C TYR A 59 -5.33 -8.27 3.11
N ILE A 60 -4.11 -8.52 3.61
CA ILE A 60 -3.03 -7.53 3.54
C ILE A 60 -2.67 -7.20 2.09
N LYS A 61 -2.58 -8.22 1.22
CA LYS A 61 -2.29 -8.02 -0.22
C LYS A 61 -3.36 -7.17 -0.90
N LYS A 62 -4.64 -7.49 -0.68
CA LYS A 62 -5.78 -6.71 -1.19
C LYS A 62 -5.74 -5.25 -0.72
N ASP A 63 -5.39 -5.03 0.54
CA ASP A 63 -5.29 -3.68 1.10
C ASP A 63 -4.11 -2.89 0.52
N ILE A 64 -2.97 -3.53 0.25
CA ILE A 64 -1.84 -2.92 -0.47
C ILE A 64 -2.25 -2.52 -1.89
N GLU A 65 -2.96 -3.39 -2.63
CA GLU A 65 -3.46 -3.07 -3.97
C GLU A 65 -4.43 -1.89 -3.96
N ARG A 66 -5.34 -1.85 -2.98
CA ARG A 66 -6.25 -0.72 -2.79
C ARG A 66 -5.50 0.59 -2.56
N LEU A 67 -4.47 0.57 -1.72
CA LEU A 67 -3.63 1.75 -1.46
C LEU A 67 -2.86 2.18 -2.72
N ASP A 68 -2.38 1.22 -3.51
CA ASP A 68 -1.69 1.51 -4.77
C ASP A 68 -2.60 2.21 -5.78
N ASN A 69 -3.86 1.76 -5.89
CA ASN A 69 -4.83 2.42 -6.75
C ASN A 69 -5.17 3.84 -6.25
N GLN A 70 -5.25 4.04 -4.95
CA GLN A 70 -5.45 5.37 -4.36
C GLN A 70 -4.26 6.30 -4.62
N ILE A 71 -3.03 5.79 -4.47
CA ILE A 71 -1.79 6.51 -4.76
C ILE A 71 -1.76 6.96 -6.22
N LYS A 72 -1.95 6.03 -7.16
CA LYS A 72 -2.00 6.33 -8.61
C LYS A 72 -3.07 7.36 -8.94
N GLY A 73 -4.24 7.27 -8.31
CA GLY A 73 -5.32 8.23 -8.49
C GLY A 73 -4.96 9.64 -8.02
N VAL A 74 -4.21 9.77 -6.92
CA VAL A 74 -3.70 11.07 -6.45
C VAL A 74 -2.62 11.61 -7.38
N GLU A 75 -1.69 10.78 -7.83
CA GLU A 75 -0.62 11.16 -8.76
C GLU A 75 -1.18 11.65 -10.09
N SER A 76 -2.15 10.95 -10.68
CA SER A 76 -2.81 11.39 -11.91
C SER A 76 -3.47 12.76 -11.74
N LYS A 77 -4.17 12.99 -10.63
CA LYS A 77 -4.78 14.30 -10.34
C LYS A 77 -3.73 15.39 -10.18
N MET A 78 -2.59 15.09 -9.56
CA MET A 78 -1.49 16.05 -9.46
C MET A 78 -0.93 16.42 -10.83
N LEU A 79 -0.70 15.45 -11.71
CA LEU A 79 -0.22 15.67 -13.08
C LEU A 79 -1.21 16.50 -13.90
N ASP A 80 -2.51 16.26 -13.76
CA ASP A 80 -3.53 17.04 -14.48
C ASP A 80 -3.57 18.49 -14.00
N ARG A 81 -3.46 18.73 -12.69
CA ARG A 81 -3.35 20.09 -12.13
C ARG A 81 -2.07 20.79 -12.57
N GLU A 82 -0.95 20.09 -12.63
CA GLU A 82 0.31 20.64 -13.14
C GLU A 82 0.17 21.11 -14.59
N LYS A 83 -0.46 20.32 -15.46
CA LYS A 83 -0.75 20.71 -16.86
C LYS A 83 -1.65 21.94 -16.94
N GLU A 84 -2.67 22.04 -16.08
CA GLU A 84 -3.54 23.23 -16.02
C GLU A 84 -2.76 24.48 -15.62
N ILE A 85 -1.91 24.37 -14.59
CA ILE A 85 -1.04 25.47 -14.13
C ILE A 85 -0.11 25.91 -15.26
N MET A 86 0.55 24.98 -15.95
CA MET A 86 1.44 25.30 -17.08
C MET A 86 0.70 26.01 -18.22
N LYS A 87 -0.53 25.57 -18.54
CA LYS A 87 -1.36 26.25 -19.55
C LYS A 87 -1.69 27.68 -19.15
N LEU A 88 -2.04 27.91 -17.88
CA LEU A 88 -2.34 29.25 -17.36
C LEU A 88 -1.09 30.15 -17.36
N GLN A 89 0.06 29.63 -16.92
CA GLN A 89 1.34 30.33 -16.96
C GLN A 89 1.72 30.73 -18.39
N LYS A 90 1.57 29.82 -19.36
CA LYS A 90 1.84 30.11 -20.77
C LYS A 90 0.91 31.21 -21.32
N LYS A 91 -0.39 31.15 -21.01
CA LYS A 91 -1.36 32.20 -21.41
C LYS A 91 -0.99 33.56 -20.83
N LEU A 92 -0.61 33.61 -19.55
CA LEU A 92 -0.19 34.84 -18.90
C LEU A 92 1.06 35.43 -19.57
N GLN A 93 2.07 34.59 -19.85
CA GLN A 93 3.29 35.02 -20.52
C GLN A 93 3.01 35.59 -21.92
N THR A 94 2.15 34.93 -22.71
CA THR A 94 1.74 35.44 -24.04
C THR A 94 0.99 36.76 -23.94
N ALA A 95 0.07 36.91 -22.98
CA ALA A 95 -0.67 38.15 -22.77
C ALA A 95 0.25 39.32 -22.35
N MET A 96 1.24 39.05 -21.48
CA MET A 96 2.23 40.05 -21.06
C MET A 96 3.13 40.49 -22.24
N GLN A 97 3.56 39.55 -23.09
CA GLN A 97 4.35 39.87 -24.28
C GLN A 97 3.55 40.69 -25.30
N ALA A 98 2.26 40.38 -25.50
CA ALA A 98 1.39 41.15 -26.37
C ALA A 98 1.16 42.59 -25.85
N ALA A 99 1.01 42.76 -24.53
CA ALA A 99 0.85 44.07 -23.91
C ALA A 99 2.14 44.92 -23.97
N ALA A 100 3.31 44.30 -23.79
CA ALA A 100 4.60 44.97 -23.87
C ALA A 100 5.03 45.35 -25.30
N GLY A 101 4.58 44.62 -26.32
CA GLY A 101 4.81 44.96 -27.73
C GLY A 101 3.84 45.99 -28.32
N ALA A 102 2.78 46.34 -27.58
CA ALA A 102 1.81 47.36 -27.96
C ALA A 102 2.07 48.74 -27.30
N SER A 103 3.13 48.84 -26.48
CA SER A 103 3.65 50.09 -25.88
C SER A 103 4.93 50.52 -26.60
#